data_AF-A0A5K1C8Y0-F1
#
_entry.id   AF-A0A5K1C8Y0-F1
#
_cell.length_a   1.000
_cell.length_b   1.000
_cell.length_c   1.000
_cell.angle_alpha   90.00
_cell.angle_beta   90.00
_cell.angle_gamma   90.00
#
_symmetry.space_group_name_H-M   'P 1'
#
loop_
_entity.id
_entity.type
_entity.pdbx_description
1 polymer ?
#
loop_
_entity_poly.entity_id
_entity_poly.type
_entity_poly.pdbx_seq_one_letter_code
_entity_poly.pdbx_strand_id
1 'polypeptide(L)' 'DDLRVELEMDQQLPAVLLMGGGEGMGPVKKTAKALGEALYDESLGKPIGQIVIICGRNQVLASSLNSIEWKVPVK' A
#
# COMPACT_ATOMS: atom_id res chain seq x y z
N ASP A 1 18.73 5.97 -12.95
CA ASP A 1 17.57 5.09 -12.79
C ASP A 1 16.77 5.54 -11.59
N ASP A 2 15.50 5.93 -11.81
CA ASP A 2 14.61 6.42 -10.76
C ASP A 2 13.68 5.28 -10.34
N LEU A 3 13.96 4.70 -9.19
CA LEU A 3 13.25 3.54 -8.65
C LEU A 3 11.74 3.76 -8.51
N ARG A 4 11.31 5.01 -8.27
CA ARG A 4 9.87 5.30 -8.16
C ARG A 4 9.20 5.22 -9.52
N VAL A 5 9.88 5.65 -10.58
CA VAL A 5 9.38 5.50 -11.95
C VAL A 5 9.28 4.02 -12.34
N GLU A 6 10.31 3.24 -12.03
CA GLU A 6 10.36 1.81 -12.35
C GLU A 6 9.29 0.99 -11.62
N LEU A 7 8.95 1.38 -10.40
CA LEU A 7 7.91 0.73 -9.60
C LEU A 7 6.51 1.33 -9.81
N GLU A 8 6.36 2.28 -10.74
CA GLU A 8 5.10 2.99 -11.01
C GLU A 8 4.52 3.68 -9.75
N MET A 9 5.41 4.18 -8.90
CA MET A 9 5.08 4.92 -7.69
C MET A 9 4.87 6.40 -7.98
N ASP A 10 4.12 7.08 -7.12
CA ASP A 10 4.03 8.54 -7.15
C ASP A 10 5.40 9.15 -6.77
N GLN A 11 5.86 10.12 -7.54
CA GLN A 11 7.19 10.72 -7.36
C GLN A 11 7.26 11.70 -6.18
N GLN A 12 6.14 12.29 -5.78
CA GLN A 12 6.07 13.36 -4.80
C GLN A 12 5.52 12.88 -3.45
N LEU A 13 4.66 11.87 -3.44
CA LEU A 13 4.08 11.37 -2.20
C LEU A 13 5.09 10.57 -1.37
N PRO A 14 5.17 10.79 -0.05
CA PRO A 14 5.94 9.93 0.83
C PRO A 14 5.39 8.50 0.79
N ALA A 15 6.28 7.50 0.83
CA ALA A 15 5.93 6.10 0.66
C ALA A 15 6.17 5.31 1.94
N VAL A 16 5.19 4.48 2.30
CA VAL A 16 5.31 3.48 3.37
C VAL A 16 5.50 2.11 2.74
N LEU A 17 6.63 1.46 3.02
CA LEU A 17 6.89 0.08 2.61
C LEU A 17 6.39 -0.88 3.70
N LEU A 18 5.35 -1.65 3.38
CA LEU A 18 4.79 -2.67 4.25
C LEU A 18 5.24 -4.05 3.79
N MET A 19 5.93 -4.77 4.66
CA MET A 19 6.38 -6.14 4.41
C MET A 19 5.80 -7.08 5.46
N GLY A 20 5.21 -8.19 5.01
CA GLY A 20 4.72 -9.25 5.90
C GLY A 20 5.76 -10.35 6.08
N GLY A 21 6.19 -10.61 7.33
CA GLY A 21 6.92 -11.83 7.67
C GLY A 21 6.04 -13.08 7.49
N GLY A 22 6.62 -14.17 6.99
CA GLY A 22 5.91 -15.36 6.51
C GLY A 22 4.87 -15.97 7.47
N GLU A 23 3.85 -16.58 6.86
CA GLU A 23 2.78 -17.44 7.42
C GLU A 23 1.57 -16.79 8.10
N GLY A 24 1.49 -15.46 8.19
CA GLY A 24 0.32 -14.76 8.76
C GLY A 24 -0.42 -13.82 7.80
N MET A 25 -1.62 -14.20 7.34
CA MET A 25 -2.46 -13.34 6.45
C MET A 25 -3.18 -12.18 7.17
N GLY A 26 -3.51 -12.37 8.46
CA GLY A 26 -4.43 -11.49 9.17
C GLY A 26 -3.90 -10.07 9.46
N PRO A 27 -2.68 -9.90 9.98
CA PRO A 27 -2.18 -8.59 10.39
C PRO A 27 -1.90 -7.66 9.22
N VAL A 28 -1.26 -8.15 8.15
CA VAL A 28 -0.79 -7.30 7.04
C VAL A 28 -1.95 -6.61 6.34
N LYS A 29 -3.04 -7.35 6.04
CA LYS A 29 -4.23 -6.76 5.41
C LYS A 29 -4.88 -5.68 6.28
N LYS A 30 -4.95 -5.90 7.60
CA LYS A 30 -5.51 -4.91 8.54
C LYS A 30 -4.64 -3.67 8.60
N THR A 31 -3.32 -3.83 8.68
CA THR A 31 -2.36 -2.73 8.69
C THR A 31 -2.40 -1.95 7.38
N ALA A 32 -2.43 -2.64 6.23
CA ALA A 32 -2.52 -2.00 4.92
C ALA A 32 -3.78 -1.12 4.82
N LYS A 33 -4.94 -1.65 5.23
CA LYS A 33 -6.20 -0.88 5.26
C LYS A 33 -6.13 0.33 6.18
N ALA A 34 -5.60 0.15 7.39
CA ALA A 34 -5.45 1.25 8.34
C ALA A 34 -4.51 2.35 7.81
N LEU A 35 -3.42 1.96 7.15
CA LEU A 35 -2.52 2.89 6.46
C LEU A 35 -3.22 3.62 5.31
N GLY A 36 -4.06 2.92 4.54
CA GLY A 36 -4.82 3.50 3.43
C GLY A 36 -5.71 4.66 3.87
N GLU A 37 -6.41 4.50 4.99
CA GLU A 37 -7.22 5.58 5.56
C GLU A 37 -6.35 6.65 6.22
N ALA A 38 -5.28 6.28 6.94
CA ALA A 38 -4.43 7.24 7.64
C ALA A 38 -3.60 8.13 6.71
N LEU A 39 -3.31 7.66 5.48
CA LEU A 39 -2.56 8.40 4.46
C LEU A 39 -3.46 9.19 3.50
N TYR A 40 -4.76 9.29 3.81
CA TYR A 40 -5.71 10.10 3.08
C TYR A 40 -6.19 11.26 3.96
N ASP A 41 -6.08 12.49 3.45
CA ASP A 41 -6.60 13.65 4.13
C ASP A 41 -8.03 13.93 3.65
N GLU A 42 -9.01 13.59 4.49
CA GLU A 42 -10.44 13.81 4.20
C GLU A 42 -10.82 15.29 4.10
N SER A 43 -10.09 16.19 4.77
CA SER A 43 -10.36 17.63 4.71
C SER A 43 -9.90 18.25 3.40
N LEU A 44 -8.79 17.75 2.85
CA LEU A 44 -8.23 18.18 1.56
C LEU A 44 -8.72 17.32 0.39
N GLY A 45 -9.39 16.20 0.67
CA GLY A 45 -9.89 15.25 -0.34
C GLY A 45 -8.78 14.65 -1.20
N LYS A 46 -7.59 14.40 -0.64
CA LYS A 46 -6.44 13.92 -1.40
C LYS A 46 -5.50 13.01 -0.59
N PRO A 47 -4.76 12.12 -1.26
CA PRO A 47 -3.69 11.35 -0.61
C PRO A 47 -2.58 12.28 -0.11
N ILE A 48 -2.10 12.02 1.10
CA ILE A 48 -0.90 12.62 1.69
C ILE A 48 0.29 11.66 1.74
N GLY A 49 0.07 10.39 1.34
CA GLY A 49 1.12 9.40 1.15
C GLY A 49 0.66 8.25 0.24
N GLN A 50 1.56 7.30 0.04
CA GLN A 50 1.33 6.09 -0.74
C GLN A 50 1.86 4.86 -0.01
N ILE A 51 1.42 3.68 -0.44
CA ILE A 51 1.80 2.40 0.19
C ILE A 51 2.43 1.49 -0.85
N VAL A 52 3.51 0.81 -0.49
CA VAL A 52 4.07 -0.31 -1.26
C VAL A 52 3.97 -1.55 -0.39
N ILE A 53 3.33 -2.61 -0.87
CA ILE A 53 3.09 -3.84 -0.10
C ILE A 53 3.79 -5.03 -0.74
N ILE A 54 4.84 -5.53 -0.10
CA ILE A 54 5.53 -6.73 -0.57
C ILE A 54 4.85 -7.97 0.03
N CYS A 55 4.07 -8.65 -0.81
CA CYS A 55 3.37 -9.89 -0.44
C CYS A 55 4.25 -11.16 -0.52
N GLY A 56 5.46 -11.06 -1.09
CA GLY A 56 6.36 -12.20 -1.26
C GLY A 56 5.69 -13.33 -2.06
N ARG A 57 5.70 -14.56 -1.51
CA ARG A 57 5.04 -15.73 -2.13
C ARG A 57 3.55 -15.86 -1.79
N ASN A 58 2.98 -14.93 -1.02
CA ASN A 58 1.60 -15.00 -0.55
C ASN A 58 0.63 -14.44 -1.60
N GLN A 59 0.28 -15.27 -2.58
CA GLN A 59 -0.64 -14.87 -3.66
C GLN A 59 -2.05 -14.59 -3.16
N VAL A 60 -2.51 -15.28 -2.11
CA VAL A 60 -3.83 -15.03 -1.51
C VAL A 60 -3.92 -13.63 -0.93
N LEU A 61 -2.87 -13.18 -0.24
CA LEU A 61 -2.78 -11.82 0.27
C LEU A 61 -2.74 -10.79 -0.87
N ALA A 62 -1.91 -11.03 -1.89
CA ALA A 62 -1.80 -10.14 -3.04
C ALA A 62 -3.15 -9.96 -3.75
N SER A 63 -3.83 -11.06 -4.09
CA SER A 63 -5.18 -11.01 -4.69
C SER A 63 -6.19 -10.32 -3.79
N SER A 64 -6.13 -10.55 -2.47
CA SER A 64 -7.03 -9.91 -1.52
C SER A 64 -6.78 -8.41 -1.33
N LEU A 65 -5.56 -7.92 -1.56
CA LEU A 65 -5.23 -6.49 -1.47
C LEU A 65 -5.56 -5.77 -2.78
N ASN A 66 -5.34 -6.44 -3.92
CA ASN A 66 -5.71 -5.93 -5.25
C ASN A 66 -7.21 -5.80 -5.45
N SER A 67 -8.04 -6.51 -4.67
CA SER A 67 -9.50 -6.39 -4.73
C SER A 67 -10.07 -5.23 -3.90
N ILE A 68 -9.22 -4.43 -3.25
CA ILE A 68 -9.65 -3.30 -2.43
C ILE A 68 -9.61 -2.05 -3.30
N GLU A 69 -10.67 -1.24 -3.23
CA GLU A 69 -10.64 0.12 -3.75
C GLU A 69 -9.92 1.02 -2.76
N TRP A 70 -8.80 1.59 -3.18
CA TRP A 70 -7.95 2.44 -2.34
C TRP A 70 -8.19 3.91 -2.65
N LYS A 71 -8.26 4.74 -1.59
CA LYS A 71 -8.27 6.21 -1.71
C LYS A 71 -6.89 6.81 -1.95
N VAL A 72 -5.84 6.02 -1.73
CA VAL A 72 -4.44 6.41 -1.89
C VAL A 72 -3.75 5.50 -2.91
N PRO A 73 -2.66 5.94 -3.57
CA PRO A 73 -1.89 5.06 -4.44
C PRO A 73 -1.30 3.89 -3.66
N VAL A 74 -1.48 2.68 -4.17
CA VAL A 74 -0.92 1.45 -3.60
C VAL A 74 -0.25 0.63 -4.70
N LYS A 75 0.97 0.14 -4.41
CA LYS A 75 1.72 -0.78 -5.27
C LYS A 75 2.01 -2.10 -4.59
#